data_AF-A0A9W8QTU8-F1
#
_entry.id   AF-A0A9W8QTU8-F1
#
_cell.length_a   1.000
_cell.length_b   1.000
_cell.length_c   1.000
_cell.angle_alpha   90.00
_cell.angle_beta   90.00
_cell.angle_gamma   90.00
#
_symmetry.space_group_name_H-M   'P 1'
#
loop_
_entity.id
_entity.type
_entity.pdbx_description
1 polymer ?
#
loop_
_entity_poly.entity_id
_entity_poly.type
_entity_poly.pdbx_seq_one_letter_code
_entity_poly.pdbx_strand_id
1 'polypeptide(L)'
;MVLKEHAKALSASLAEAKLVPGVAASLIPEDFKPTTKLDVAFDGTAVNPSDATYMLLLVDPDAPTPDDPKFAFWRHWVLPGLRPLSGDEGMVAQVQPALTEYLGPGPKDE
;
A
#
# COMPACT_ATOMS: atom_id res chain seq x y z
N MET A 1 1.83 2.57 -23.25
CA MET A 1 3.04 3.29 -22.80
C MET A 1 3.04 3.62 -21.30
N VAL A 2 1.89 3.64 -20.61
CA VAL A 2 1.72 4.16 -19.23
C VAL A 2 2.37 3.33 -18.10
N LEU A 3 2.49 1.99 -18.23
CA LEU A 3 2.95 1.13 -17.13
C LEU A 3 4.44 1.30 -16.79
N LYS A 4 5.32 1.43 -17.80
CA LYS A 4 6.76 1.55 -17.58
C LYS A 4 7.14 2.84 -16.84
N GLU A 5 6.42 3.93 -17.12
CA GLU A 5 6.62 5.22 -16.45
C GLU A 5 6.13 5.16 -15.00
N HIS A 6 4.96 4.56 -14.76
CA HIS A 6 4.44 4.36 -13.41
C HIS A 6 5.35 3.48 -12.55
N ALA A 7 5.85 2.37 -13.10
CA ALA A 7 6.79 1.49 -12.42
C ALA A 7 8.05 2.25 -11.98
N LYS A 8 8.61 3.09 -12.88
CA LYS A 8 9.77 3.91 -12.59
C LYS A 8 9.49 4.95 -11.49
N ALA A 9 8.33 5.60 -11.53
CA ALA A 9 7.94 6.60 -10.52
C ALA A 9 7.76 5.97 -9.14
N LEU A 10 7.13 4.78 -9.07
CA LEU A 10 6.95 4.05 -7.81
C LEU A 10 8.30 3.64 -7.21
N SER A 11 9.20 3.05 -7.99
CA SER A 11 10.54 2.69 -7.50
C SER A 11 11.33 3.90 -7.01
N ALA A 12 11.20 5.06 -7.68
CA ALA A 12 11.86 6.29 -7.24
C ALA A 12 11.30 6.80 -5.90
N SER A 13 9.98 6.78 -5.73
CA SER A 13 9.32 7.20 -4.49
C SER A 13 9.70 6.32 -3.30
N LEU A 14 9.78 4.99 -3.49
CA LEU A 14 10.22 4.05 -2.45
C LEU A 14 11.66 4.33 -1.98
N ALA A 15 12.55 4.69 -2.90
CA ALA A 15 13.93 5.04 -2.59
C ALA A 15 14.05 6.40 -1.88
N GLU A 16 13.30 7.41 -2.34
CA GLU A 16 13.26 8.74 -1.71
C GLU A 16 12.77 8.67 -0.26
N ALA A 17 11.74 7.87 -0.01
CA ALA A 17 11.21 7.61 1.33
C ALA A 17 12.11 6.69 2.19
N LYS A 18 13.26 6.22 1.66
CA LYS A 18 14.17 5.28 2.33
C LYS A 18 13.47 3.98 2.78
N LEU A 19 12.45 3.57 2.04
CA LEU A 19 11.72 2.33 2.30
C LEU A 19 12.47 1.15 1.65
N VAL A 20 12.93 1.33 0.40
CA VAL A 20 13.70 0.34 -0.34
C VAL A 20 14.84 1.03 -1.12
N PRO A 21 16.12 0.75 -0.82
CA PRO A 21 16.59 -0.05 0.32
C PRO A 21 16.26 0.66 1.64
N GLY A 22 15.97 -0.10 2.70
CA GLY A 22 15.66 0.48 4.01
C GLY A 22 14.70 -0.37 4.84
N VAL A 23 13.90 0.31 5.68
CA VAL A 23 13.04 -0.32 6.69
C VAL A 23 12.00 -1.26 6.10
N ALA A 24 11.62 -1.12 4.82
CA ALA A 24 10.63 -1.96 4.16
C ALA A 24 11.21 -3.14 3.36
N ALA A 25 12.54 -3.33 3.34
CA ALA A 25 13.20 -4.33 2.50
C ALA A 25 12.80 -5.79 2.80
N SER A 26 12.23 -6.08 3.98
CA SER A 26 11.69 -7.40 4.33
C SER A 26 10.33 -7.69 3.66
N LEU A 27 9.60 -6.65 3.25
CA LEU A 27 8.28 -6.75 2.63
C LEU A 27 8.32 -6.49 1.13
N ILE A 28 9.13 -5.51 0.70
CA ILE A 28 9.27 -5.11 -0.69
C ILE A 28 10.72 -5.41 -1.10
N PRO A 29 10.96 -6.40 -1.99
CA PRO A 29 12.31 -6.75 -2.39
C PRO A 29 12.93 -5.64 -3.25
N GLU A 30 14.26 -5.51 -3.22
CA GLU A 30 14.98 -4.47 -3.98
C GLU A 30 14.76 -4.56 -5.49
N ASP A 31 14.48 -5.77 -6.00
CA ASP A 31 14.21 -6.02 -7.41
C ASP A 31 12.71 -5.99 -7.75
N PHE A 32 11.87 -5.37 -6.90
CA PHE A 32 10.43 -5.24 -7.12
C PHE A 32 10.11 -4.65 -8.50
N LYS A 33 9.45 -5.44 -9.35
CA LYS A 33 9.02 -5.09 -10.71
C LYS A 33 7.50 -5.06 -10.78
N PRO A 34 6.85 -3.91 -10.52
CA PRO A 34 5.39 -3.82 -10.61
C PRO A 34 4.93 -4.09 -12.05
N THR A 35 4.15 -5.16 -12.23
CA THR A 35 3.56 -5.57 -13.52
C THR A 35 2.16 -5.04 -13.75
N THR A 36 1.57 -4.43 -12.71
CA THR A 36 0.21 -3.94 -12.68
C THR A 36 0.24 -2.53 -12.11
N LYS A 37 -0.53 -1.63 -12.71
CA LYS A 37 -0.76 -0.30 -12.14
C LYS A 37 -1.78 -0.45 -11.02
N LEU A 38 -1.41 -0.07 -9.81
CA LEU A 38 -2.34 0.05 -8.67
C LEU A 38 -2.32 1.51 -8.28
N ASP A 39 -3.31 2.27 -8.73
CA ASP A 39 -3.52 3.60 -8.17
C ASP A 39 -4.13 3.43 -6.73
N VAL A 40 -4.05 4.33 -5.76
CA VAL A 40 -4.87 4.22 -4.53
C VAL A 40 -5.65 5.51 -4.29
N ALA A 41 -6.98 5.43 -4.20
CA ALA A 41 -7.88 6.57 -4.12
C ALA A 41 -8.39 6.81 -2.73
N PHE A 42 -8.10 8.01 -2.25
CA PHE A 42 -8.77 8.62 -1.12
C PHE A 42 -9.24 9.99 -1.60
N ASP A 43 -10.50 10.33 -1.34
CA ASP A 43 -11.10 11.62 -1.79
C ASP A 43 -11.03 11.87 -3.32
N GLY A 44 -11.24 10.82 -4.13
CA GLY A 44 -11.37 10.94 -5.61
C GLY A 44 -10.12 10.60 -6.44
N THR A 45 -9.05 10.08 -5.84
CA THR A 45 -7.75 9.91 -6.53
C THR A 45 -7.38 8.45 -6.90
N ALA A 46 -8.11 7.80 -7.83
CA ALA A 46 -7.92 6.48 -8.50
C ALA A 46 -7.18 5.25 -7.86
N VAL A 47 -7.70 4.02 -8.11
CA VAL A 47 -7.10 2.62 -8.08
C VAL A 47 -7.75 1.79 -9.18
N ASN A 48 -7.05 0.95 -9.99
CA ASN A 48 -7.72 -0.03 -10.86
C ASN A 48 -6.83 -1.20 -11.37
N PRO A 49 -7.24 -2.49 -11.26
CA PRO A 49 -7.68 -3.35 -12.40
C PRO A 49 -8.79 -4.44 -12.14
N SER A 50 -9.45 -4.93 -13.21
CA SER A 50 -10.89 -5.24 -13.27
C SER A 50 -11.44 -6.67 -13.04
N ASP A 51 -10.66 -7.69 -12.66
CA ASP A 51 -11.22 -9.01 -12.32
C ASP A 51 -10.52 -9.73 -11.17
N ALA A 52 -9.42 -9.17 -10.67
CA ALA A 52 -8.75 -9.73 -9.51
C ALA A 52 -9.42 -9.25 -8.23
N THR A 53 -9.31 -10.09 -7.20
CA THR A 53 -9.47 -9.62 -5.82
C THR A 53 -8.11 -9.15 -5.33
N TYR A 54 -8.05 -7.93 -4.80
CA TYR A 54 -6.85 -7.35 -4.22
C TYR A 54 -6.87 -7.49 -2.70
N MET A 55 -5.68 -7.48 -2.11
CA MET A 55 -5.49 -7.32 -0.68
C MET A 55 -4.84 -5.95 -0.46
N LEU A 56 -5.47 -5.11 0.36
CA LEU A 56 -4.86 -3.89 0.87
C LEU A 56 -4.19 -4.20 2.19
N LEU A 57 -2.90 -3.90 2.27
CA LEU A 57 -2.14 -3.86 3.52
C LEU A 57 -1.78 -2.41 3.78
N LEU A 58 -2.27 -1.86 4.89
CA LEU A 58 -1.79 -0.59 5.43
C LEU A 58 -0.86 -0.91 6.60
N VAL A 59 0.43 -0.68 6.37
CA VAL A 59 1.50 -1.10 7.27
C VAL A 59 2.42 0.09 7.50
N ASP A 60 2.66 0.38 8.77
CA ASP A 60 3.65 1.36 9.20
C ASP A 60 5.01 0.64 9.37
N PRO A 61 6.04 0.98 8.58
CA PRO A 61 7.34 0.31 8.61
C PRO A 61 8.22 0.76 9.78
N ASP A 62 7.83 1.78 10.55
CA ASP A 62 8.70 2.45 11.49
C ASP A 62 8.10 2.73 12.87
N ALA A 63 6.98 2.09 13.22
CA ALA A 63 6.40 2.21 14.55
C ALA A 63 7.38 1.82 15.70
N PRO A 64 7.34 2.53 16.85
CA PRO A 64 6.57 3.74 17.11
C PRO A 64 7.18 5.03 16.51
N THR A 65 8.48 5.04 16.20
CA THR A 65 9.18 6.19 15.60
C THR A 65 10.27 5.73 14.61
N PRO A 66 10.55 6.53 13.56
CA PRO A 66 11.62 6.26 12.58
C PRO A 66 12.98 5.87 13.18
N ASP A 67 13.34 6.48 14.31
CA ASP A 67 14.64 6.28 14.97
C ASP A 67 14.70 5.03 15.87
N ASP A 68 13.56 4.50 16.34
CA ASP A 68 13.45 3.26 17.12
C ASP A 68 12.31 2.37 16.59
N PRO A 69 12.43 1.79 15.38
CA PRO A 69 11.34 1.08 14.70
C PRO A 69 11.13 -0.35 15.24
N LYS A 70 11.13 -0.53 16.57
CA LYS A 70 11.03 -1.85 17.22
C LYS A 70 9.69 -2.56 17.00
N PHE A 71 8.65 -1.83 16.60
CA PHE A 71 7.35 -2.36 16.21
C PHE A 71 7.10 -2.20 14.70
N ALA A 72 8.17 -2.07 13.90
CA ALA A 72 8.11 -2.03 12.45
C ALA A 72 7.16 -3.08 11.88
N PHE A 73 6.53 -2.70 10.79
CA PHE A 73 5.45 -3.45 10.14
C PHE A 73 4.17 -3.52 10.98
N TRP A 74 3.86 -2.42 11.66
CA TRP A 74 2.62 -2.29 12.39
C TRP A 74 1.44 -2.29 11.42
N ARG A 75 0.55 -3.27 11.57
CA ARG A 75 -0.60 -3.45 10.67
C ARG A 75 -1.72 -2.54 11.12
N HIS A 76 -1.88 -1.41 10.43
CA HIS A 76 -3.04 -0.54 10.58
C HIS A 76 -4.30 -1.12 9.95
N TRP A 77 -4.16 -1.83 8.82
CA TRP A 77 -5.30 -2.43 8.14
C TRP A 77 -4.87 -3.61 7.27
N VAL A 78 -5.61 -4.71 7.32
CA VAL A 78 -5.46 -5.83 6.38
C VAL A 78 -6.82 -6.18 5.82
N LEU A 79 -7.06 -5.77 4.57
CA LEU A 79 -8.34 -5.89 3.91
C LEU A 79 -8.23 -6.75 2.64
N PRO A 80 -8.64 -8.03 2.68
CA PRO A 80 -8.70 -8.87 1.50
C PRO A 80 -9.98 -8.63 0.70
N GLY A 81 -10.03 -9.19 -0.51
CA GLY A 81 -11.28 -9.25 -1.27
C GLY A 81 -11.76 -7.89 -1.78
N LEU A 82 -10.85 -6.94 -2.04
CA LEU A 82 -11.20 -5.72 -2.75
C LEU A 82 -11.42 -6.04 -4.23
N ARG A 83 -12.63 -5.79 -4.74
CA ARG A 83 -12.98 -5.95 -6.15
C ARG A 83 -13.37 -4.61 -6.75
N PRO A 84 -12.70 -4.12 -7.81
CA PRO A 84 -13.15 -2.92 -8.52
C PRO A 84 -14.56 -3.11 -9.09
N LEU A 85 -15.42 -2.11 -8.92
CA LEU A 85 -16.76 -2.12 -9.46
C LEU A 85 -16.74 -1.58 -10.89
N SER A 86 -17.37 -2.31 -11.81
CA SER A 86 -17.49 -1.88 -13.21
C SER A 86 -18.45 -0.71 -13.32
N GLY A 87 -17.99 0.42 -13.87
CA GLY A 87 -18.83 1.58 -14.18
C GLY A 87 -18.77 2.73 -13.17
N ASP A 88 -18.23 2.51 -11.97
CA ASP A 88 -18.07 3.55 -10.93
C ASP A 88 -16.58 3.73 -10.60
N GLU A 89 -15.95 4.74 -11.19
CA GLU A 89 -14.53 5.04 -10.94
C GLU A 89 -14.28 5.30 -9.44
N GLY A 90 -13.27 4.62 -8.88
CA GLY A 90 -12.85 4.80 -7.49
C GLY A 90 -13.64 3.99 -6.46
N MET A 91 -14.64 3.21 -6.87
CA MET A 91 -15.39 2.35 -5.97
C MET A 91 -14.87 0.91 -6.03
N VAL A 92 -14.51 0.37 -4.86
CA VAL A 92 -14.19 -1.04 -4.68
C VAL A 92 -15.24 -1.67 -3.77
N ALA A 93 -15.74 -2.83 -4.14
CA ALA A 93 -16.52 -3.66 -3.23
C ALA A 93 -15.58 -4.47 -2.35
N GLN A 94 -15.78 -4.37 -1.04
CA GLN A 94 -15.24 -5.33 -0.09
C GLN A 94 -16.11 -6.59 -0.15
N VAL A 95 -15.59 -7.68 -0.72
CA VAL A 95 -16.30 -8.95 -0.80
C VAL A 95 -15.90 -9.95 0.29
N GLN A 96 -14.97 -9.58 1.18
CA GLN A 96 -14.51 -10.37 2.32
C GLN A 96 -14.32 -9.49 3.57
N PRO A 97 -14.54 -10.00 4.79
CA PRO A 97 -14.29 -9.23 6.02
C PRO A 97 -12.80 -8.87 6.16
N ALA A 98 -12.52 -7.77 6.87
CA ALA A 98 -11.14 -7.39 7.19
C ALA A 98 -10.49 -8.46 8.09
N LEU A 99 -9.22 -8.78 7.82
CA LEU A 99 -8.43 -9.67 8.70
C LEU A 99 -7.89 -8.93 9.91
N THR A 100 -7.77 -7.60 9.81
CA THR A 100 -7.46 -6.69 10.90
C THR A 100 -8.29 -5.44 10.65
N GLU A 101 -9.11 -5.04 11.61
CA GLU A 101 -9.89 -3.81 11.53
C GLU A 101 -8.98 -2.59 11.41
N TYR A 102 -9.49 -1.51 10.78
CA TYR A 102 -8.72 -0.29 10.62
C TYR A 102 -8.41 0.35 11.98
N LEU A 103 -7.13 0.56 12.23
CA LEU A 103 -6.61 1.37 13.34
C LEU A 103 -5.80 2.52 12.74
N GLY A 104 -6.20 3.77 13.00
CA GLY A 104 -5.51 4.94 12.46
C GLY A 104 -4.06 5.10 12.94
N PRO A 105 -3.28 5.97 12.29
CA PRO A 105 -1.94 6.35 12.76
C PRO A 105 -2.00 6.90 14.18
N GLY A 106 -1.06 6.47 15.02
CA GLY A 106 -0.90 6.96 16.39
C GLY A 106 0.58 7.09 16.76
N PRO A 107 1.38 7.85 15.97
CA PRO A 107 2.77 8.08 16.31
C PRO A 107 2.86 8.68 17.71
N LYS A 108 3.81 8.21 18.51
CA LYS A 108 4.05 8.82 19.82
C LYS A 108 4.91 10.06 19.61
N ASP A 109 4.56 11.14 20.31
CA ASP A 109 5.48 12.26 20.50
C ASP A 109 6.74 11.73 21.20
N GLU A 110 7.92 12.22 20.78
CA GLU A 110 9.23 11.84 21.34
C GLU A 110 9.34 12.02 22.85
#